data_AF-A0A2D9SY21-F1
#
_entry.id   AF-A0A2D9SY21-F1
#
_cell.length_a   1.000
_cell.length_b   1.000
_cell.length_c   1.000
_cell.angle_alpha   90.00
_cell.angle_beta   90.00
_cell.angle_gamma   90.00
#
_symmetry.space_group_name_H-M   'P 1'
#
loop_
_entity.id
_entity.type
_entity.pdbx_description
1 polymer ?
#
loop_
_entity_poly.entity_id
_entity_poly.type
_entity_poly.pdbx_seq_one_letter_code
_entity_poly.pdbx_strand_id
1 'polypeptide(L)'
;MARVVALSLFVLAGCADDPMRIHLADAAGLTEGSPVEIRGVVVGEVKAVHLRSGEVEVLADLENPGDLDLRDDACAAAGGEPAKLVLVAGTDEGRLRADAVVPACTVGDLAGQLGDAAAEMLRGLGAAIEAAAAEEASAPAPSPAPANP
;
A
#
# COMPACT_ATOMS: atom_id res chain seq x y z
N MET A 1 -42.23 40.41 29.40
CA MET A 1 -40.87 39.92 29.73
C MET A 1 -40.57 38.74 28.79
N ALA A 2 -40.00 39.01 27.62
CA ALA A 2 -39.60 37.97 26.67
C ALA A 2 -38.07 37.92 26.64
N ARG A 3 -37.50 36.82 27.16
CA ARG A 3 -36.06 36.60 27.20
C ARG A 3 -35.59 36.09 25.84
N VAL A 4 -34.70 36.86 25.24
CA VAL A 4 -33.80 36.46 24.16
C VAL A 4 -32.97 35.26 24.63
N VAL A 5 -32.94 34.18 23.86
CA VAL A 5 -31.81 33.25 23.80
C VAL A 5 -31.55 32.95 22.33
N ALA A 6 -30.81 33.86 21.70
CA ALA A 6 -29.92 33.47 20.62
C ALA A 6 -28.74 32.76 21.29
N LEU A 7 -28.52 31.48 20.96
CA LEU A 7 -27.24 30.84 21.19
C LEU A 7 -26.80 30.16 19.90
N SER A 8 -26.02 30.93 19.14
CA SER A 8 -25.12 30.49 18.10
C SER A 8 -24.08 29.51 18.66
N LEU A 9 -23.76 28.45 17.92
CA LEU A 9 -22.42 27.84 17.83
C LEU A 9 -22.43 26.96 16.56
N PHE A 10 -22.03 27.45 15.39
CA PHE A 10 -20.64 27.39 14.91
C PHE A 10 -19.97 26.02 15.12
N VAL A 11 -20.33 25.05 14.28
CA VAL A 11 -19.36 24.06 13.78
C VAL A 11 -19.52 24.02 12.28
N LEU A 12 -18.87 24.97 11.61
CA LEU A 12 -18.36 24.71 10.27
C LEU A 12 -17.42 23.52 10.47
N ALA A 13 -17.83 22.35 9.97
CA ALA A 13 -16.96 21.21 9.81
C ALA A 13 -15.82 21.66 8.88
N GLY A 14 -14.78 22.24 9.46
CA GLY A 14 -13.49 22.29 8.81
C GLY A 14 -13.11 20.85 8.53
N CYS A 15 -12.84 20.54 7.26
CA CYS A 15 -12.03 19.40 6.93
C CYS A 15 -10.70 19.58 7.65
N ALA A 16 -10.61 19.12 8.89
CA ALA A 16 -9.35 18.78 9.48
C ALA A 16 -8.97 17.49 8.76
N ASP A 17 -7.88 17.53 7.99
CA ASP A 17 -7.19 16.33 7.55
C ASP A 17 -7.02 15.43 8.79
N ASP A 18 -7.88 14.40 8.90
CA ASP A 18 -7.88 13.52 10.05
C ASP A 18 -6.63 12.66 9.94
N PRO A 19 -5.74 12.67 10.95
CA PRO A 19 -4.50 11.92 10.86
C PRO A 19 -4.85 10.43 10.76
N MET A 20 -4.21 9.76 9.82
CA MET A 20 -4.32 8.31 9.69
C MET A 20 -3.86 7.65 10.99
N ARG A 21 -4.67 6.73 11.50
CA ARG A 21 -4.38 5.96 12.71
C ARG A 21 -3.78 4.63 12.33
N ILE A 22 -2.62 4.32 12.90
CA ILE A 22 -1.90 3.07 12.67
C ILE A 22 -1.66 2.38 14.02
N HIS A 23 -1.91 1.07 14.08
CA HIS A 23 -1.56 0.26 15.25
C HIS A 23 -0.35 -0.60 14.94
N LEU A 24 0.70 -0.46 15.74
CA LEU A 24 1.93 -1.22 15.63
C LEU A 24 2.18 -2.04 16.91
N ALA A 25 2.74 -3.24 16.71
CA ALA A 25 3.26 -4.04 17.83
C ALA A 25 4.54 -3.44 18.42
N ASP A 26 5.37 -2.83 17.56
CA ASP A 26 6.59 -2.12 17.94
C ASP A 26 6.80 -0.93 16.99
N ALA A 27 7.30 0.17 17.54
CA ALA A 27 7.57 1.42 16.82
C ALA A 27 8.96 1.97 17.18
N ALA A 28 9.92 1.08 17.47
CA ALA A 28 11.23 1.49 17.93
C ALA A 28 11.87 2.51 16.98
N GLY A 29 12.28 3.64 17.55
CA GLY A 29 12.94 4.72 16.82
C GLY A 29 12.00 5.67 16.08
N LEU A 30 10.70 5.36 15.93
CA LEU A 30 9.75 6.33 15.37
C LEU A 30 9.53 7.49 16.35
N THR A 31 9.57 8.70 15.80
CA THR A 31 9.27 9.93 16.52
C THR A 31 8.35 10.81 15.68
N GLU A 32 7.83 11.88 16.29
CA GLU A 32 7.23 12.97 15.52
C GLU A 32 8.22 13.48 14.47
N GLY A 33 7.73 13.72 13.24
CA GLY A 33 8.52 14.09 12.07
C GLY A 33 9.19 12.92 11.34
N SER A 34 9.08 11.67 11.83
CA SER A 34 9.55 10.51 11.07
C SER A 34 8.81 10.42 9.73
N PRO A 35 9.51 10.15 8.60
CA PRO A 35 8.87 10.12 7.30
C PRO A 35 7.96 8.90 7.17
N VAL A 36 6.85 9.08 6.46
CA VAL A 36 5.94 8.00 6.07
C VAL A 36 6.18 7.69 4.60
N GLU A 37 6.45 6.44 4.27
CA GLU A 37 6.77 6.00 2.93
C GLU A 37 5.82 4.95 2.38
N ILE A 38 5.48 5.06 1.10
CA ILE A 38 4.85 4.00 0.33
C ILE A 38 5.77 3.69 -0.85
N ARG A 39 6.21 2.43 -0.97
CA ARG A 39 7.12 1.98 -2.05
C ARG A 39 8.39 2.84 -2.17
N GLY A 40 8.90 3.34 -1.04
CA GLY A 40 10.10 4.18 -0.97
C GLY A 40 9.90 5.66 -1.32
N VAL A 41 8.66 6.08 -1.60
CA VAL A 41 8.30 7.50 -1.80
C VAL A 41 7.75 8.05 -0.50
N VAL A 42 8.28 9.18 -0.03
CA VAL A 42 7.76 9.89 1.14
C VAL A 42 6.40 10.50 0.77
N VAL A 43 5.38 10.18 1.55
CA VAL A 43 3.99 10.58 1.34
C VAL A 43 3.42 11.33 2.55
N GLY A 44 4.24 11.64 3.54
CA GLY A 44 3.79 12.30 4.76
C GLY A 44 4.76 12.14 5.92
N GLU A 45 4.25 12.42 7.12
CA GLU A 45 5.04 12.44 8.35
C GLU A 45 4.24 11.92 9.55
N VAL A 46 4.96 11.32 10.49
CA VAL A 46 4.39 10.92 11.78
C VAL A 46 4.15 12.18 12.62
N LYS A 47 2.90 12.38 13.06
CA LYS A 47 2.52 13.47 13.98
C LYS A 47 2.65 13.08 15.44
N ALA A 48 2.35 11.83 15.78
CA ALA A 48 2.44 11.37 17.16
C ALA A 48 2.66 9.86 17.25
N VAL A 49 3.32 9.45 18.33
CA VAL A 49 3.47 8.05 18.73
C VAL A 49 3.00 7.94 20.17
N HIS A 50 2.03 7.06 20.41
CA HIS A 50 1.41 6.86 21.71
C HIS A 50 1.44 5.38 22.07
N LEU A 51 1.75 5.07 23.32
CA LEU A 51 1.59 3.72 23.85
C LEU A 51 0.25 3.65 24.59
N ARG A 52 -0.68 2.80 24.13
CA ARG A 52 -1.97 2.56 24.78
C ARG A 52 -2.15 1.08 25.03
N SER A 53 -2.38 0.70 26.28
CA SER A 53 -2.74 -0.68 26.65
C SER A 53 -1.75 -1.76 26.17
N GLY A 54 -0.48 -1.41 25.97
CA GLY A 54 0.56 -2.32 25.48
C GLY A 54 0.72 -2.38 23.95
N GLU A 55 -0.07 -1.60 23.21
CA GLU A 55 0.06 -1.43 21.76
C GLU A 55 0.53 0.00 21.44
N VAL A 56 1.21 0.17 20.31
CA VAL A 56 1.62 1.49 19.84
C VAL A 56 0.60 2.02 18.84
N GLU A 57 -0.02 3.14 19.16
CA GLU A 57 -0.86 3.94 18.27
C GLU A 57 0.01 5.04 17.65
N VAL A 58 0.13 5.05 16.33
CA VAL A 58 0.84 6.07 15.55
C VAL A 58 -0.18 6.90 14.80
N LEU A 59 -0.04 8.22 14.89
CA LEU A 59 -0.81 9.17 14.10
C LEU A 59 0.09 9.69 12.98
N ALA A 60 -0.34 9.50 11.73
CA ALA A 60 0.38 9.96 10.56
C ALA A 60 -0.45 10.96 9.76
N ASP A 61 0.20 12.01 9.30
CA ASP A 61 -0.37 12.97 8.36
C ASP A 61 0.15 12.63 6.98
N LEU A 62 -0.76 12.46 6.03
CA LEU A 62 -0.42 12.09 4.67
C LEU A 62 -0.68 13.26 3.75
N GLU A 63 0.27 13.52 2.87
CA GLU A 63 0.11 14.50 1.81
C GLU A 63 -0.77 13.90 0.71
N ASN A 64 -1.98 14.45 0.54
CA ASN A 64 -2.97 14.02 -0.45
C ASN A 64 -3.36 12.53 -0.32
N PRO A 65 -3.96 12.11 0.82
CA PRO A 65 -4.32 10.70 1.06
C PRO A 65 -5.29 10.14 0.01
N GLY A 66 -6.06 10.99 -0.68
CA GLY A 66 -6.98 10.58 -1.74
C GLY A 66 -6.32 10.02 -3.00
N ASP A 67 -5.05 10.36 -3.24
CA ASP A 67 -4.24 9.84 -4.35
C ASP A 67 -3.52 8.53 -3.99
N LEU A 68 -3.48 8.20 -2.70
CA LEU A 68 -2.89 6.95 -2.21
C LEU A 68 -3.94 5.84 -2.36
N ASP A 69 -3.65 4.89 -3.26
CA ASP A 69 -4.52 3.73 -3.50
C ASP A 69 -4.31 2.64 -2.45
N LEU A 70 -4.58 2.98 -1.19
CA LEU A 70 -4.53 2.06 -0.06
C LEU A 70 -5.77 1.16 -0.08
N ARG A 71 -5.54 -0.14 0.00
CA ARG A 71 -6.56 -1.19 -0.01
C ARG A 71 -6.95 -1.58 1.40
N ASP A 72 -8.06 -2.30 1.54
CA ASP A 72 -8.61 -2.69 2.85
C ASP A 72 -7.66 -3.61 3.65
N ASP A 73 -6.75 -4.32 2.97
CA ASP A 73 -5.66 -5.11 3.55
C ASP A 73 -4.34 -4.34 3.67
N ALA A 74 -4.34 -3.02 3.46
CA ALA A 74 -3.17 -2.20 3.69
C ALA A 74 -2.66 -2.36 5.13
N CYS A 75 -1.34 -2.39 5.28
CA CYS A 75 -0.69 -2.57 6.57
C CYS A 75 0.50 -1.63 6.72
N ALA A 76 0.99 -1.47 7.95
CA ALA A 76 2.12 -0.62 8.25
C ALA A 76 3.22 -1.34 9.02
N ALA A 77 4.46 -0.90 8.85
CA ALA A 77 5.59 -1.36 9.63
C ALA A 77 6.51 -0.19 9.99
N ALA A 78 7.06 -0.21 11.20
CA ALA A 78 8.19 0.64 11.55
C ALA A 78 9.50 -0.03 11.12
N GLY A 79 10.43 0.72 10.55
CA GLY A 79 11.75 0.17 10.23
C GLY A 79 12.68 1.15 9.54
N GLY A 80 13.88 0.68 9.20
CA GLY A 80 14.92 1.47 8.54
C GLY A 80 15.81 2.26 9.51
N GLU A 81 16.91 2.77 8.98
CA GLU A 81 17.84 3.65 9.69
C GLU A 81 18.19 4.84 8.77
N PRO A 82 17.69 6.05 9.04
CA PRO A 82 16.84 6.45 10.18
C PRO A 82 15.47 5.78 10.17
N ALA A 83 14.86 5.69 11.36
CA ALA A 83 13.56 5.05 11.55
C ALA A 83 12.45 5.80 10.79
N LYS A 84 11.63 5.03 10.07
CA LYS A 84 10.54 5.51 9.22
C LYS A 84 9.33 4.59 9.29
N LEU A 85 8.17 5.13 8.95
CA LEU A 85 6.92 4.38 8.86
C LEU A 85 6.73 3.95 7.41
N VAL A 86 6.64 2.65 7.17
CA VAL A 86 6.42 2.10 5.82
C VAL A 86 4.98 1.62 5.74
N LEU A 87 4.23 2.15 4.79
CA LEU A 87 2.88 1.74 4.44
C LEU A 87 2.94 0.80 3.23
N VAL A 88 2.26 -0.34 3.35
CA VAL A 88 2.04 -1.31 2.28
C VAL A 88 0.61 -1.13 1.79
N ALA A 89 0.44 -0.90 0.49
CA ALA A 89 -0.85 -0.52 -0.08
C ALA A 89 -1.90 -1.64 -0.07
N GLY A 90 -1.52 -2.90 0.18
CA GLY A 90 -2.41 -4.05 0.06
C GLY A 90 -2.69 -4.44 -1.40
N THR A 91 -3.44 -5.52 -1.61
CA THR A 91 -3.83 -6.03 -2.93
C THR A 91 -5.32 -6.32 -3.06
N ASP A 92 -6.11 -6.12 -2.00
CA ASP A 92 -7.56 -6.34 -2.05
C ASP A 92 -8.28 -5.39 -3.02
N GLU A 93 -9.44 -5.83 -3.52
CA GLU A 93 -10.25 -5.03 -4.43
C GLU A 93 -10.85 -3.79 -3.75
N GLY A 94 -11.07 -3.85 -2.44
CA GLY A 94 -11.66 -2.78 -1.64
C GLY A 94 -10.65 -1.68 -1.28
N ARG A 95 -11.12 -0.43 -1.23
CA ARG A 95 -10.31 0.73 -0.84
C ARG A 95 -10.46 0.99 0.65
N LEU A 96 -9.33 1.22 1.32
CA LEU A 96 -9.28 1.61 2.71
C LEU A 96 -10.18 2.82 2.98
N ARG A 97 -11.00 2.72 4.02
CA ARG A 97 -11.86 3.84 4.45
C ARG A 97 -11.03 4.92 5.14
N ALA A 98 -11.46 6.18 5.01
CA ALA A 98 -10.77 7.32 5.60
C ALA A 98 -10.67 7.26 7.15
N ASP A 99 -11.62 6.60 7.80
CA ASP A 99 -11.67 6.42 9.25
C ASP A 99 -11.08 5.08 9.73
N ALA A 100 -10.60 4.25 8.80
CA ALA A 100 -10.04 2.95 9.13
C ALA A 100 -8.71 3.08 9.87
N VAL A 101 -8.46 2.13 10.77
CA VAL A 101 -7.19 1.99 11.45
C VAL A 101 -6.34 1.00 10.68
N VAL A 102 -5.13 1.40 10.29
CA VAL A 102 -4.19 0.54 9.57
C VAL A 102 -3.48 -0.38 10.57
N PRO A 103 -3.56 -1.71 10.40
CA PRO A 103 -2.89 -2.65 11.29
C PRO A 103 -1.38 -2.78 10.98
N ALA A 104 -0.65 -3.40 11.91
CA ALA A 104 0.73 -3.80 11.70
C ALA A 104 0.81 -4.91 10.63
N CYS A 105 1.81 -4.85 9.75
CA CYS A 105 2.07 -5.94 8.81
C CYS A 105 2.49 -7.21 9.58
N THR A 106 1.85 -8.32 9.26
CA THR A 106 2.23 -9.64 9.77
C THR A 106 3.21 -10.32 8.82
N VAL A 107 3.90 -11.36 9.32
CA VAL A 107 4.76 -12.22 8.47
C VAL A 107 3.95 -12.89 7.37
N GLY A 108 2.66 -13.13 7.59
CA GLY A 108 1.75 -13.69 6.58
C GLY A 108 1.58 -12.77 5.38
N ASP A 109 1.45 -11.46 5.62
CA ASP A 109 1.27 -10.45 4.56
C ASP A 109 2.52 -10.32 3.70
N LEU A 110 3.71 -10.34 4.34
CA LEU A 110 5.00 -10.36 3.66
C LEU A 110 5.19 -11.62 2.82
N ALA A 111 4.80 -12.79 3.36
CA ALA A 111 4.87 -14.06 2.64
C ALA A 111 3.89 -14.10 1.45
N GLY A 112 2.72 -13.48 1.58
CA GLY A 112 1.75 -13.29 0.50
C GLY A 112 2.34 -12.48 -0.66
N GLN A 113 2.90 -11.31 -0.38
CA GLN A 113 3.54 -10.48 -1.41
C GLN A 113 4.68 -11.19 -2.15
N LEU A 114 5.49 -11.98 -1.43
CA LEU A 114 6.53 -12.81 -2.03
C LEU A 114 5.94 -13.90 -2.94
N GLY A 115 4.83 -14.52 -2.52
CA GLY A 115 4.10 -15.52 -3.30
C GLY A 115 3.52 -14.95 -4.59
N ASP A 116 2.89 -13.78 -4.52
CA ASP A 116 2.31 -13.10 -5.69
C ASP A 116 3.38 -12.67 -6.70
N ALA A 117 4.48 -12.10 -6.21
CA ALA A 117 5.62 -11.73 -7.07
C ALA A 117 6.21 -12.97 -7.77
N ALA A 118 6.34 -14.09 -7.06
CA ALA A 118 6.80 -15.34 -7.65
C ALA A 118 5.79 -15.90 -8.68
N ALA A 119 4.50 -15.81 -8.40
CA ALA A 119 3.44 -16.26 -9.32
C ALA A 119 3.41 -15.43 -10.61
N GLU A 120 3.63 -14.12 -10.55
CA GLU A 120 3.77 -13.26 -11.74
C GLU A 120 4.96 -13.67 -12.60
N MET A 121 6.13 -13.92 -11.99
CA MET A 121 7.30 -14.39 -12.74
C MET A 121 7.05 -15.73 -13.43
N LEU A 122 6.36 -16.66 -12.76
CA LEU A 122 6.00 -17.95 -13.34
C LEU A 122 5.00 -17.83 -14.50
N ARG A 123 4.00 -16.95 -14.39
CA ARG A 123 3.08 -16.67 -15.51
C ARG A 123 3.79 -16.05 -16.70
N GLY A 124 4.70 -15.09 -16.45
CA GLY A 124 5.52 -14.48 -17.50
C GLY A 124 6.41 -15.50 -18.21
N LEU A 125 7.01 -16.43 -17.46
CA LEU A 125 7.82 -17.51 -18.02
C LEU A 125 6.97 -18.50 -18.83
N GLY A 126 5.77 -18.85 -18.34
CA GLY A 126 4.83 -19.70 -19.07
C GLY A 126 4.44 -19.12 -20.42
N ALA A 127 4.08 -17.83 -20.46
CA ALA A 127 3.74 -17.13 -21.70
C ALA A 127 4.93 -17.07 -22.69
N ALA A 128 6.17 -16.94 -22.19
CA ALA A 128 7.36 -16.95 -23.03
C ALA A 128 7.63 -18.34 -23.65
N ILE A 129 7.37 -19.42 -22.90
CA ILE A 129 7.50 -20.79 -23.41
C ILE A 129 6.41 -21.10 -24.44
N GLU A 130 5.17 -20.65 -24.22
CA GLU A 130 4.08 -20.80 -25.18
C GLU A 130 4.34 -20.01 -26.48
N ALA A 131 4.91 -18.80 -26.39
CA ALA A 131 5.33 -18.03 -27.55
C ALA A 131 6.46 -18.72 -28.33
N ALA A 132 7.45 -19.30 -27.65
CA ALA A 132 8.51 -20.07 -28.28
C ALA A 132 7.98 -21.35 -28.98
N ALA A 133 7.00 -22.02 -28.38
CA ALA A 133 6.37 -23.20 -28.97
C ALA A 133 5.51 -22.85 -30.21
N ALA A 134 4.89 -21.66 -30.25
CA ALA A 134 4.15 -21.19 -31.41
C ALA A 134 5.06 -20.82 -32.60
N GLU A 135 6.28 -20.36 -32.33
CA GLU A 135 7.25 -19.99 -33.36
C GLU A 135 7.85 -21.23 -34.06
N GLU A 136 8.03 -22.34 -33.35
CA GLU A 136 8.50 -23.62 -33.92
C GLU A 136 7.48 -24.29 -34.86
N ALA A 137 6.18 -24.00 -34.69
CA ALA A 137 5.10 -24.55 -35.53
C ALA A 137 4.91 -23.80 -36.86
N SER A 138 5.61 -22.67 -37.07
CA SER A 138 5.49 -21.82 -38.27
C SER A 138 6.75 -21.83 -39.14
N ALA A 139 7.46 -22.97 -39.23
CA ALA A 139 8.48 -23.16 -40.27
C ALA A 139 7.80 -23.54 -41.60
N PRO A 140 7.91 -22.75 -42.68
CA PRO A 140 7.41 -23.15 -44.00
C PRO A 140 8.20 -24.36 -44.53
N ALA A 141 7.49 -25.35 -45.07
CA ALA A 141 8.08 -26.58 -45.61
C ALA A 141 9.19 -26.30 -46.64
N PRO A 142 10.28 -27.09 -46.68
CA PRO A 142 11.35 -26.89 -47.64
C PRO A 142 10.84 -27.17 -49.08
N SER A 143 11.00 -26.18 -49.95
CA SER A 143 10.70 -26.27 -51.38
C SER A 143 11.45 -27.44 -52.05
N PRO A 144 10.82 -28.21 -52.96
CA PRO A 144 11.51 -29.26 -53.68
C PRO A 144 12.53 -28.67 -54.66
N ALA A 145 13.73 -29.28 -54.68
CA ALA A 145 14.83 -28.89 -55.55
C ALA A 145 14.48 -29.07 -57.04
N PRO A 146 14.97 -28.20 -57.95
CA PRO A 146 14.71 -28.33 -59.37
C PRO A 146 15.44 -29.54 -59.96
N ALA A 147 14.69 -30.35 -60.71
CA ALA A 147 15.25 -31.40 -61.57
C ALA A 147 15.95 -30.75 -62.77
N ASN A 148 17.23 -31.08 -62.97
CA ASN A 148 17.99 -30.68 -64.16
C ASN A 148 17.88 -31.78 -65.25
N PRO A 149 17.80 -31.40 -66.54
CA PRO A 149 17.68 -32.32 -67.68
C PRO A 149 18.99 -33.07 -68.00
#